data_AF-A0A938UIV3-F1
#
_entry.id   AF-A0A938UIV3-F1
#
_cell.length_a   1.000
_cell.length_b   1.000
_cell.length_c   1.000
_cell.angle_alpha   90.00
_cell.angle_beta   90.00
_cell.angle_gamma   90.00
#
_symmetry.space_group_name_H-M   'P 1'
#
loop_
_entity.id
_entity.type
_entity.pdbx_description
1 polymer ?
#
loop_
_entity_poly.entity_id
_entity_poly.type
_entity_poly.pdbx_seq_one_letter_code
_entity_poly.pdbx_strand_id
1 'polypeptide(L)'
;MKAIHVIAAGLWSFTTAVAYAYYLKPAFLRAQRHPDDASARATRDWLMEGFDRGVAIEHVALAVLVATAGLMLWLGGFDLTRWSFVSAKLWIGILVILPMEAIDIHLSHLGGNKARIRRHGEPGRYERTMARHWLFFRVTEPLVQVLIPLMFVLAIVKPF
;
A
#
# COMPACT_ATOMS: atom_id res chain seq x y z
N MET A 1 -19.20 10.15 10.42
CA MET A 1 -17.72 10.09 10.47
C MET A 1 -17.18 8.67 10.66
N LYS A 2 -17.56 7.94 11.73
CA LYS A 2 -17.07 6.55 11.96
C LYS A 2 -17.31 5.59 10.78
N ALA A 3 -18.50 5.62 10.17
CA ALA A 3 -18.81 4.79 9.00
C ALA A 3 -17.86 5.06 7.82
N ILE A 4 -17.61 6.33 7.50
CA ILE A 4 -16.67 6.76 6.43
C ILE A 4 -15.26 6.25 6.75
N HIS A 5 -14.82 6.40 8.00
CA HIS A 5 -13.51 5.90 8.44
C HIS A 5 -13.36 4.39 8.26
N VAL A 6 -14.38 3.61 8.62
CA VAL A 6 -14.35 2.14 8.49
C VAL A 6 -14.37 1.71 7.02
N ILE A 7 -15.17 2.37 6.17
CA ILE A 7 -15.20 2.10 4.73
C ILE A 7 -13.81 2.41 4.12
N ALA A 8 -13.23 3.56 4.46
CA ALA A 8 -11.90 3.95 4.01
C ALA A 8 -10.83 2.95 4.47
N ALA A 9 -10.89 2.48 5.72
CA ALA A 9 -9.99 1.46 6.25
C ALA A 9 -10.09 0.15 5.45
N GLY A 10 -11.31 -0.29 5.11
CA GLY A 10 -11.53 -1.49 4.30
C GLY A 10 -11.01 -1.34 2.88
N LEU A 11 -11.30 -0.21 2.21
CA LEU A 11 -10.80 0.06 0.86
C LEU A 11 -9.26 0.08 0.83
N TRP A 12 -8.62 0.76 1.77
CA TRP A 12 -7.16 0.76 1.89
C TRP A 12 -6.61 -0.65 2.15
N SER A 13 -7.24 -1.41 3.05
CA SER A 13 -6.70 -2.72 3.46
C SER A 13 -6.81 -3.81 2.38
N PHE A 14 -7.85 -3.78 1.54
CA PHE A 14 -8.22 -4.95 0.73
C PHE A 14 -8.15 -4.75 -0.79
N THR A 15 -8.14 -3.51 -1.29
CA THR A 15 -8.22 -3.27 -2.75
C THR A 15 -6.98 -3.76 -3.51
N THR A 16 -5.81 -3.76 -2.87
CA THR A 16 -4.54 -4.14 -3.52
C THR A 16 -4.01 -5.51 -3.11
N ALA A 17 -4.46 -6.06 -1.98
CA ALA A 17 -3.98 -7.34 -1.47
C ALA A 17 -4.19 -8.49 -2.47
N VAL A 18 -5.40 -8.60 -3.05
CA VAL A 18 -5.74 -9.64 -4.05
C VAL A 18 -4.97 -9.42 -5.35
N ALA A 19 -4.94 -8.18 -5.84
CA ALA A 19 -4.24 -7.80 -7.07
C ALA A 19 -2.75 -8.16 -7.00
N TYR A 20 -2.12 -7.85 -5.87
CA TYR A 20 -0.72 -8.17 -5.63
C TYR A 20 -0.50 -9.69 -5.52
N ALA A 21 -1.23 -10.38 -4.63
CA ALA A 21 -0.97 -11.77 -4.29
C ALA A 21 -1.19 -12.73 -5.47
N TYR A 22 -2.25 -12.51 -6.27
CA TYR A 22 -2.69 -13.47 -7.28
C TYR A 22 -2.34 -13.08 -8.71
N TYR A 23 -1.98 -11.82 -8.97
CA TYR A 23 -1.63 -11.38 -10.32
C TYR A 23 -0.20 -10.87 -10.39
N LEU A 24 0.15 -9.88 -9.57
CA LEU A 24 1.44 -9.19 -9.69
C LEU A 24 2.61 -10.09 -9.28
N LYS A 25 2.57 -10.65 -8.07
CA LYS A 25 3.64 -11.52 -7.54
C LYS A 25 3.93 -12.71 -8.45
N PRO A 26 2.94 -13.48 -8.95
CA PRO A 26 3.18 -14.55 -9.91
C PRO A 26 3.84 -14.07 -11.21
N ALA A 27 3.42 -12.92 -11.76
CA ALA A 27 4.00 -12.38 -12.98
C ALA A 27 5.47 -11.97 -12.82
N PHE A 28 5.80 -11.32 -11.69
CA PHE A 28 7.19 -11.00 -11.35
C PHE A 28 8.07 -12.25 -11.20
N LEU A 29 7.56 -13.27 -10.51
CA LEU A 29 8.29 -14.53 -10.34
C LEU A 29 8.47 -15.26 -11.68
N ARG A 30 7.46 -15.25 -12.55
CA ARG A 30 7.57 -15.83 -13.90
C ARG A 30 8.64 -15.10 -14.73
N ALA A 31 8.62 -13.77 -14.76
CA ALA A 31 9.60 -12.98 -15.49
C ALA A 31 11.04 -13.19 -14.97
N GLN A 32 11.22 -13.43 -13.66
CA GLN A 32 12.53 -13.75 -13.08
C GLN A 32 13.01 -15.16 -13.42
N ARG A 33 12.11 -16.14 -13.45
CA ARG A 33 12.44 -17.54 -13.79
C ARG A 33 12.72 -17.74 -15.28
N HIS A 34 12.16 -16.88 -16.13
CA HIS A 34 12.28 -16.96 -17.59
C HIS A 34 12.73 -15.60 -18.15
N PRO A 35 13.99 -15.20 -17.93
CA PRO A 35 14.47 -13.86 -18.28
C PRO A 35 14.45 -13.59 -19.79
N ASP A 36 14.55 -14.63 -20.62
CA ASP A 36 14.53 -14.54 -22.08
C ASP A 36 13.10 -14.57 -22.67
N ASP A 37 12.08 -14.86 -21.87
CA ASP A 37 10.68 -14.85 -22.30
C ASP A 37 10.15 -13.41 -22.37
N ALA A 38 10.16 -12.85 -23.59
CA ALA A 38 9.62 -11.52 -23.86
C ALA A 38 8.14 -11.37 -23.47
N SER A 39 7.34 -12.44 -23.56
CA SER A 39 5.94 -12.44 -23.17
C SER A 39 5.76 -12.37 -21.65
N ALA A 40 6.61 -13.07 -20.90
CA ALA A 40 6.63 -12.96 -19.43
C ALA A 40 6.95 -11.53 -18.96
N ARG A 41 7.94 -10.87 -19.59
CA ARG A 41 8.27 -9.47 -19.28
C ARG A 41 7.12 -8.52 -19.64
N ALA A 42 6.54 -8.66 -20.83
CA ALA A 42 5.41 -7.84 -21.25
C ALA A 42 4.20 -7.97 -20.31
N THR A 43 3.93 -9.19 -19.83
CA THR A 43 2.85 -9.47 -18.85
C THR A 43 3.12 -8.79 -17.51
N ARG A 44 4.34 -8.92 -16.97
CA ARG A 44 4.77 -8.22 -15.74
C ARG A 44 4.53 -6.71 -15.87
N ASP A 45 4.99 -6.13 -16.97
CA ASP A 45 4.93 -4.69 -17.22
C ASP A 45 3.50 -4.19 -17.30
N TRP A 46 2.66 -4.90 -18.05
CA TRP A 46 1.24 -4.57 -18.17
C TRP A 46 0.51 -4.66 -16.82
N LEU A 47 0.74 -5.73 -16.05
CA LEU A 47 0.13 -5.90 -14.74
C LEU A 47 0.59 -4.84 -13.74
N MET A 48 1.89 -4.52 -13.71
CA MET A 48 2.43 -3.47 -12.82
C MET A 48 1.83 -2.11 -13.16
N GLU A 49 1.76 -1.74 -14.44
CA GLU A 49 1.15 -0.47 -14.84
C GLU A 49 -0.37 -0.42 -14.60
N GLY A 50 -1.04 -1.58 -14.68
CA GLY A 50 -2.43 -1.72 -14.27
C GLY A 50 -2.60 -1.53 -12.76
N PHE A 51 -1.74 -2.17 -11.97
CA PHE A 51 -1.72 -2.04 -10.52
C PHE A 51 -1.47 -0.59 -10.09
N ASP A 52 -0.48 0.10 -10.69
CA ASP A 52 -0.21 1.53 -10.46
C ASP A 52 -1.45 2.42 -10.69
N ARG A 53 -2.36 2.04 -11.59
CA ARG A 53 -3.62 2.77 -11.79
C ARG A 53 -4.64 2.43 -10.71
N GLY A 54 -4.73 1.16 -10.32
CA GLY A 54 -5.67 0.68 -9.31
C GLY A 54 -5.36 1.17 -7.90
N VAL A 55 -4.07 1.22 -7.53
CA VAL A 55 -3.62 1.64 -6.20
C VAL A 55 -3.98 3.10 -5.86
N ALA A 56 -4.32 3.92 -6.85
CA ALA A 56 -4.85 5.26 -6.61
C ALA A 56 -6.11 5.26 -5.71
N ILE A 57 -6.95 4.22 -5.82
CA ILE A 57 -8.14 4.07 -4.96
C ILE A 57 -7.71 3.87 -3.51
N GLU A 58 -6.69 3.04 -3.30
CA GLU A 58 -6.10 2.75 -2.00
C GLU A 58 -5.53 4.02 -1.36
N HIS A 59 -4.76 4.81 -2.10
CA HIS A 59 -4.13 6.03 -1.60
C HIS A 59 -5.16 7.13 -1.28
N VAL A 60 -6.21 7.27 -2.09
CA VAL A 60 -7.33 8.16 -1.76
C VAL A 60 -8.03 7.68 -0.50
N ALA A 61 -8.25 6.37 -0.35
CA ALA A 61 -8.84 5.80 0.85
C ALA A 61 -7.98 6.06 2.09
N LEU A 62 -6.66 5.93 1.99
CA LEU A 62 -5.72 6.27 3.06
C LEU A 62 -5.83 7.75 3.46
N ALA A 63 -5.89 8.67 2.50
CA ALA A 63 -6.04 10.10 2.79
C ALA A 63 -7.33 10.39 3.58
N VAL A 64 -8.44 9.77 3.17
CA VAL A 64 -9.72 9.84 3.91
C VAL A 64 -9.59 9.20 5.29
N LEU A 65 -8.90 8.07 5.41
CA LEU A 65 -8.67 7.36 6.67
C LEU A 65 -7.90 8.24 7.67
N VAL A 66 -6.81 8.87 7.24
CA VAL A 66 -5.98 9.77 8.05
C VAL A 66 -6.75 11.01 8.46
N ALA A 67 -7.45 11.66 7.53
CA ALA A 67 -8.24 12.86 7.81
C ALA A 67 -9.35 12.58 8.83
N THR A 68 -10.10 11.49 8.63
CA THR A 68 -11.17 11.10 9.57
C THR A 68 -10.63 10.64 10.92
N ALA A 69 -9.46 9.98 10.96
CA ALA A 69 -8.78 9.64 12.22
C ALA A 69 -8.40 10.89 13.00
N GLY A 70 -7.72 11.85 12.35
CA GLY A 70 -7.31 13.11 12.97
C GLY A 70 -8.50 13.89 13.51
N LEU A 71 -9.58 13.99 12.74
CA LEU A 71 -10.80 14.67 13.17
C LEU A 71 -11.46 13.98 14.37
N MET A 72 -11.50 12.64 14.39
CA MET A 72 -12.00 11.89 15.54
C MET A 72 -11.16 12.07 16.79
N LEU A 73 -9.84 12.11 16.68
CA LEU A 73 -8.94 12.35 17.81
C LEU A 73 -9.11 13.76 18.37
N TRP A 74 -9.19 14.75 17.48
CA TRP A 74 -9.35 16.15 17.86
C TRP A 74 -10.68 16.40 18.57
N LEU A 75 -11.79 15.93 17.99
CA LEU A 75 -13.13 16.10 18.57
C LEU A 75 -13.35 15.23 19.81
N GLY A 76 -12.64 14.10 19.92
CA GLY A 76 -12.75 13.16 21.02
C GLY A 76 -11.97 13.54 22.29
N GLY A 77 -11.14 14.58 22.25
CA GLY A 77 -10.32 14.99 23.39
C GLY A 77 -9.32 13.93 23.84
N PHE A 78 -8.80 13.12 22.91
CA PHE A 78 -7.91 12.01 23.24
C PHE A 78 -6.59 12.48 23.85
N ASP A 79 -6.22 11.90 24.98
CA ASP A 79 -4.90 12.07 25.60
C ASP A 79 -3.91 11.06 25.01
N LEU A 80 -2.95 11.55 24.22
CA LEU A 80 -1.90 10.73 23.60
C LEU A 80 -0.76 10.36 24.56
N THR A 81 -0.72 10.95 25.76
CA THR A 81 0.34 10.69 26.75
C THR A 81 0.11 9.41 27.57
N ARG A 82 -1.12 8.90 27.58
CA ARG A 82 -1.47 7.64 28.25
C ARG A 82 -1.50 6.48 27.27
N TRP A 83 -0.90 5.36 27.69
CA TRP A 83 -0.97 4.14 26.90
C TRP A 83 -2.41 3.62 26.81
N SER A 84 -2.86 3.37 25.58
CA SER A 84 -4.18 2.83 25.25
C SER A 84 -4.11 2.02 23.96
N PHE A 85 -5.16 1.24 23.68
CA PHE A 85 -5.30 0.55 22.38
C PHE A 85 -5.29 1.54 21.22
N VAL A 86 -5.82 2.75 21.43
CA VAL A 86 -5.81 3.82 20.43
C VAL A 86 -4.39 4.35 20.22
N SER A 87 -3.61 4.62 21.28
CA SER A 87 -2.23 5.08 21.12
C SER A 87 -1.36 4.02 20.43
N ALA A 88 -1.51 2.75 20.78
CA ALA A 88 -0.80 1.64 20.11
C ALA A 88 -1.12 1.58 18.61
N LYS A 89 -2.41 1.67 18.25
CA LYS A 89 -2.87 1.72 16.85
C LYS A 89 -2.29 2.92 16.09
N LEU A 90 -2.25 4.08 16.73
CA LEU A 90 -1.69 5.31 16.13
C LEU A 90 -0.19 5.19 15.90
N TRP A 91 0.57 4.63 16.85
CA TRP A 91 2.00 4.41 16.68
C TRP A 91 2.32 3.48 15.52
N ILE A 92 1.57 2.38 15.36
CA ILE A 92 1.69 1.51 14.17
C ILE A 92 1.41 2.32 12.89
N GLY A 93 0.32 3.10 12.90
CA GLY A 93 -0.04 3.98 11.79
C GLY A 93 1.08 4.94 11.39
N ILE A 94 1.63 5.67 12.37
CA ILE A 94 2.62 6.73 12.13
C ILE A 94 4.00 6.18 11.79
N LEU A 95 4.44 5.13 12.49
CA LEU A 95 5.82 4.64 12.37
C LEU A 95 6.00 3.62 11.26
N VAL A 96 4.93 2.92 10.86
CA VAL A 96 5.02 1.84 9.88
C VAL A 96 4.17 2.13 8.66
N ILE A 97 2.87 2.38 8.84
CA ILE A 97 1.95 2.53 7.69
C ILE A 97 2.28 3.81 6.91
N LEU A 98 2.35 4.98 7.54
CA LEU A 98 2.59 6.23 6.82
C LEU A 98 3.91 6.25 6.03
N PRO A 99 5.07 5.80 6.57
CA PRO A 99 6.30 5.73 5.79
C PRO A 99 6.22 4.74 4.63
N MET A 100 5.61 3.57 4.86
CA MET A 100 5.38 2.57 3.82
C MET A 100 4.55 3.13 2.66
N GLU A 101 3.45 3.80 2.98
CA GLU A 101 2.53 4.41 2.02
C GLU A 101 3.17 5.59 1.27
N ALA A 102 3.98 6.40 1.94
CA ALA A 102 4.73 7.47 1.28
C ALA A 102 5.68 6.91 0.21
N ILE A 103 6.31 5.77 0.48
CA ILE A 103 7.17 5.07 -0.48
C ILE A 103 6.33 4.51 -1.63
N ASP A 104 5.20 3.86 -1.35
CA ASP A 104 4.31 3.33 -2.39
C ASP A 104 3.78 4.44 -3.32
N ILE A 105 3.26 5.53 -2.76
CA ILE A 105 2.81 6.71 -3.54
C ILE A 105 3.94 7.24 -4.45
N HIS A 106 5.17 7.30 -3.93
CA HIS A 106 6.32 7.73 -4.72
C HIS A 106 6.61 6.79 -5.88
N LEU A 107 6.58 5.48 -5.63
CA LEU A 107 6.84 4.44 -6.61
C LEU A 107 5.73 4.32 -7.64
N SER A 108 4.46 4.52 -7.27
CA SER A 108 3.29 4.27 -8.11
C SER A 108 2.84 5.50 -8.92
N HIS A 109 2.99 6.71 -8.38
CA HIS A 109 2.42 7.92 -9.00
C HIS A 109 3.41 9.04 -9.29
N LEU A 110 4.26 9.38 -8.31
CA LEU A 110 5.18 10.50 -8.43
C LEU A 110 6.34 10.14 -9.37
N GLY A 111 7.60 10.17 -8.91
CA GLY A 111 8.76 9.91 -9.76
C GLY A 111 8.82 8.51 -10.38
N GLY A 112 8.02 7.56 -9.86
CA GLY A 112 8.04 6.15 -10.23
C GLY A 112 6.96 5.65 -11.19
N ASN A 113 6.03 6.49 -11.66
CA ASN A 113 4.96 6.03 -12.56
C ASN A 113 5.51 5.34 -13.81
N LYS A 114 5.33 4.01 -13.90
CA LYS A 114 6.05 3.17 -14.87
C LYS A 114 5.56 3.45 -16.28
N ALA A 115 4.26 3.64 -16.46
CA ALA A 115 3.65 4.00 -17.75
C ALA A 115 4.18 5.33 -18.30
N ARG A 116 4.47 6.31 -17.44
CA ARG A 116 5.12 7.57 -17.84
C ARG A 116 6.58 7.35 -18.21
N ILE A 117 7.34 6.62 -17.38
CA ILE A 117 8.76 6.32 -17.65
C ILE A 117 8.93 5.56 -18.97
N ARG A 118 8.05 4.59 -19.25
CA ARG A 118 8.07 3.82 -20.51
C ARG A 118 7.85 4.70 -21.73
N ARG A 119 6.89 5.63 -21.65
CA ARG A 119 6.58 6.58 -22.75
C ARG A 119 7.72 7.54 -23.06
N HIS A 120 8.57 7.87 -22.08
CA HIS A 120 9.78 8.67 -22.30
C HIS A 120 10.93 7.89 -22.94
N GLY A 121 10.78 6.57 -23.16
CA GLY A 121 11.81 5.77 -23.83
C GLY A 121 13.06 5.55 -22.99
N GLU A 122 12.93 5.49 -21.65
CA GLU A 122 14.04 5.27 -20.71
C GLU A 122 14.05 3.83 -20.15
N PRO A 123 14.41 2.80 -20.94
CA PRO A 123 14.28 1.39 -20.53
C PRO A 123 15.10 1.06 -19.28
N GLY A 124 16.31 1.62 -19.15
CA GLY A 124 17.15 1.39 -17.97
C GLY A 124 16.53 1.96 -16.68
N ARG A 125 15.84 3.10 -16.76
CA ARG A 125 15.12 3.66 -15.60
C ARG A 125 13.87 2.86 -15.29
N TYR A 126 13.17 2.39 -16.31
CA TYR A 126 11.99 1.54 -16.16
C TYR A 126 12.32 0.28 -15.34
N GLU A 127 13.34 -0.48 -15.75
CA GLU A 127 13.73 -1.71 -15.05
C GLU A 127 14.23 -1.45 -13.62
N ARG A 128 15.01 -0.37 -13.40
CA ARG A 128 15.41 0.01 -12.04
C ARG A 128 14.22 0.34 -11.15
N THR A 129 13.23 1.04 -11.70
CA THR A 129 12.00 1.39 -10.96
C THR A 129 11.17 0.14 -10.67
N MET A 130 11.06 -0.77 -11.64
CA MET A 130 10.40 -2.06 -11.51
C MET A 130 11.05 -2.91 -10.41
N ALA A 131 12.38 -3.02 -10.41
CA ALA A 131 13.14 -3.75 -9.41
C ALA A 131 12.99 -3.16 -7.99
N ARG A 132 13.01 -1.83 -7.86
CA ARG A 132 12.76 -1.15 -6.58
C ARG A 132 11.35 -1.41 -6.06
N HIS A 133 10.35 -1.35 -6.94
CA HIS A 133 8.97 -1.60 -6.53
C HIS A 133 8.74 -3.07 -6.13
N TRP A 134 9.40 -3.99 -6.84
CA TRP A 134 9.40 -5.39 -6.46
C TRP A 134 10.05 -5.65 -5.10
N LEU A 135 11.18 -4.99 -4.82
CA LEU A 135 11.82 -5.07 -3.50
C LEU A 135 10.91 -4.52 -2.40
N PHE A 136 10.27 -3.38 -2.65
CA PHE A 136 9.29 -2.78 -1.74
C PHE A 136 8.21 -3.80 -1.37
N PHE A 137 7.54 -4.39 -2.36
CA PHE A 137 6.50 -5.40 -2.11
C PHE A 137 7.00 -6.61 -1.31
N ARG A 138 8.18 -7.12 -1.62
CA ARG A 138 8.76 -8.25 -0.88
C ARG A 138 8.99 -7.96 0.60
N VAL A 139 9.33 -6.71 0.93
CA VAL A 139 9.58 -6.27 2.31
C VAL A 139 8.26 -5.97 3.01
N THR A 140 7.31 -5.33 2.32
CA THR A 140 6.07 -4.83 2.94
C THR A 140 4.96 -5.87 2.99
N GLU A 141 4.87 -6.80 2.05
CA GLU A 141 3.89 -7.89 2.04
C GLU A 141 3.77 -8.62 3.40
N PRO A 142 4.85 -9.18 3.98
CA PRO A 142 4.74 -9.91 5.24
C PRO A 142 4.33 -8.98 6.40
N LEU A 143 4.75 -7.71 6.38
CA LEU A 143 4.34 -6.73 7.37
C LEU A 143 2.83 -6.46 7.27
N VAL A 144 2.32 -6.20 6.07
CA VAL A 144 0.91 -5.92 5.81
C VAL A 144 0.03 -7.10 6.19
N GLN A 145 0.45 -8.34 5.89
CA GLN A 145 -0.27 -9.56 6.25
C GLN A 145 -0.47 -9.74 7.76
N VAL A 146 0.44 -9.21 8.59
CA VAL A 146 0.33 -9.27 10.05
C VAL A 146 -0.35 -8.02 10.61
N LEU A 147 0.04 -6.84 10.12
CA LEU A 147 -0.39 -5.56 10.67
C LEU A 147 -1.86 -5.27 10.37
N ILE A 148 -2.36 -5.58 9.17
CA ILE A 148 -3.78 -5.32 8.86
C ILE A 148 -4.69 -6.09 9.83
N PRO A 149 -4.59 -7.43 9.99
CA PRO A 149 -5.40 -8.15 10.97
C PRO A 149 -5.24 -7.62 12.39
N LEU A 150 -4.00 -7.33 12.82
CA LEU A 150 -3.74 -6.76 14.14
C LEU A 150 -4.46 -5.41 14.34
N MET A 151 -4.44 -4.53 13.33
CA MET A 151 -5.12 -3.23 13.37
C MET A 151 -6.64 -3.38 13.47
N PHE A 152 -7.22 -4.41 12.85
CA PHE A 152 -8.64 -4.75 13.03
C PHE A 152 -8.92 -5.28 14.44
N VAL A 153 -8.07 -6.16 14.97
CA VAL A 153 -8.19 -6.64 16.36
C VAL A 153 -8.13 -5.48 17.35
N LEU A 154 -7.14 -4.58 17.22
CA LEU A 154 -7.01 -3.38 18.06
C LEU A 154 -8.21 -2.44 17.94
N ALA A 155 -8.87 -2.41 16.78
CA ALA A 155 -10.04 -1.57 16.55
C ALA A 155 -11.34 -2.17 17.12
N ILE A 156 -11.51 -3.49 17.03
CA ILE A 156 -12.76 -4.20 17.35
C ILE A 156 -12.75 -4.75 18.77
N VAL A 157 -11.66 -5.41 19.19
CA VAL A 157 -11.58 -6.20 20.43
C VAL A 157 -11.20 -5.35 21.63
N LYS A 158 -10.81 -4.08 21.42
CA LYS A 158 -10.36 -3.17 22.49
C LYS A 158 -11.24 -3.32 23.76
N PRO A 159 -10.65 -3.62 24.93
CA PRO A 159 -11.40 -3.68 26.18
C PRO A 159 -11.88 -2.25 26.45
N PHE A 160 -13.21 -2.12 26.54
CA PHE A 160 -14.03 -0.93 26.79
C PHE A 160 -13.27 0.40 26.96
#